data_AF-A0A3B0UZI4-F1
#
_entry.id   AF-A0A3B0UZI4-F1
#
_cell.length_a   1.000
_cell.length_b   1.000
_cell.length_c   1.000
_cell.angle_alpha   90.00
_cell.angle_beta   90.00
_cell.angle_gamma   90.00
#
_symmetry.space_group_name_H-M   'P 1'
#
loop_
_entity.id
_entity.type
_entity.pdbx_description
1 polymer ?
#
loop_
_entity_poly.entity_id
_entity_poly.type
_entity_poly.pdbx_seq_one_letter_code
_entity_poly.pdbx_strand_id
1 'polypeptide(L)'
;MLLTALSTNANTVAGLETGADDYVTKPFDFDELKARVDRLIVARKAIRAEIQYKFNSPDKKVKTAFQDKLDKAILANISDKNFNVEILAEMLFLERSSLYRKIKKELNISPIGYIRNIRMSFAKKLMVFHPQIFCSYSRRCTLSILLVEYSEQI
;
A
#
# COMPACT_ATOMS: atom_id res chain seq x y z
N MET A 1 5.99 1.63 21.20
CA MET A 1 6.12 1.65 22.68
C MET A 1 7.60 1.76 23.05
N LEU A 2 7.98 2.70 23.92
CA LEU A 2 9.36 2.93 24.38
C LEU A 2 9.44 2.80 25.92
N LEU A 3 10.47 2.11 26.43
CA LEU A 3 10.70 1.89 27.86
C LEU A 3 12.04 2.48 28.29
N THR A 4 12.05 3.40 29.26
CA THR A 4 13.29 4.08 29.67
C THR A 4 13.33 4.44 31.16
N ALA A 5 14.55 4.61 31.69
CA ALA A 5 14.81 5.06 33.06
C ALA A 5 14.77 6.59 33.23
N LEU A 6 14.61 7.32 32.13
CA LEU A 6 14.53 8.78 32.10
C LEU A 6 13.07 9.21 32.34
N SER A 7 12.80 9.88 33.46
CA SER A 7 11.44 10.12 33.97
C SER A 7 10.95 11.57 33.85
N THR A 8 11.70 12.46 33.18
CA THR A 8 11.25 13.85 33.01
C THR A 8 10.17 13.97 31.93
N ASN A 9 9.19 14.85 32.16
CA ASN A 9 8.12 15.13 31.20
C ASN A 9 8.66 15.53 29.81
N ALA A 10 9.78 16.26 29.76
CA ALA A 10 10.43 16.63 28.51
C ALA A 10 10.88 15.40 27.69
N ASN A 11 11.38 14.36 28.34
CA ASN A 11 11.82 13.13 27.68
C ASN A 11 10.63 12.26 27.26
N THR A 12 9.52 12.34 27.98
CA THR A 12 8.25 11.68 27.63
C THR A 12 7.67 12.29 26.36
N VAL A 13 7.60 13.62 26.30
CA VAL A 13 7.11 14.36 25.14
C VAL A 13 8.00 14.09 23.93
N ALA A 14 9.32 14.22 24.05
CA ALA A 14 10.25 13.92 22.96
C ALA A 14 10.15 12.45 22.49
N GLY A 15 9.92 11.50 23.42
CA GLY A 15 9.73 10.10 23.08
C GLY A 15 8.42 9.83 22.31
N LEU A 16 7.36 10.56 22.62
CA LEU A 16 6.10 10.48 21.87
C LEU A 16 6.20 11.18 20.51
N GLU A 17 6.89 12.32 20.43
CA GLU A 17 7.11 13.07 19.19
C GLU A 17 7.99 12.30 18.17
N THR A 18 8.86 11.40 18.64
CA THR A 18 9.64 10.50 17.77
C THR A 18 8.83 9.31 17.22
N GLY A 19 7.51 9.29 17.46
CA GLY A 19 6.59 8.30 16.90
C GLY A 19 6.42 7.03 17.74
N ALA A 20 6.76 7.05 19.02
CA ALA A 20 6.50 5.91 19.91
C ALA A 20 5.00 5.80 20.23
N ASP A 21 4.43 4.60 20.09
CA ASP A 21 3.00 4.36 20.43
C ASP A 21 2.63 4.64 21.91
N ASP A 22 3.59 4.55 22.84
CA ASP A 22 3.41 4.79 24.28
C ASP A 22 4.79 4.99 24.94
N TYR A 23 4.85 5.69 26.07
CA TYR A 23 6.07 6.01 26.83
C TYR A 23 5.91 5.59 28.29
N VAL A 24 6.72 4.65 28.74
CA VAL A 24 6.64 4.11 30.11
C VAL A 24 7.94 4.37 30.85
N THR A 25 7.83 5.04 32.00
CA THR A 25 8.94 5.35 32.90
C THR A 25 9.06 4.30 34.00
N LYS A 26 10.29 4.00 34.44
CA LYS A 26 10.54 3.13 35.60
C LYS A 26 10.43 3.91 36.92
N PRO A 27 10.01 3.25 38.03
CA PRO A 27 9.49 1.89 38.11
C PRO A 27 8.04 1.81 37.62
N PHE A 28 7.71 0.81 36.81
CA PHE A 28 6.36 0.58 36.29
C PHE A 28 5.79 -0.71 36.89
N ASP A 29 4.46 -0.77 36.96
CA ASP A 29 3.75 -1.97 37.35
C ASP A 29 3.69 -2.95 36.17
N PHE A 30 4.03 -4.22 36.42
CA PHE A 30 4.06 -5.26 35.38
C PHE A 30 2.65 -5.60 34.86
N ASP A 31 1.64 -5.58 35.72
CA ASP A 31 0.26 -5.87 35.35
C ASP A 31 -0.30 -4.73 34.50
N GLU A 32 0.04 -3.47 34.84
CA GLU A 32 -0.32 -2.30 34.04
C GLU A 32 0.33 -2.37 32.64
N LEU A 33 1.63 -2.67 32.56
CA LEU A 33 2.34 -2.78 31.30
C LEU A 33 1.74 -3.90 30.42
N LYS A 34 1.43 -5.04 31.03
CA LYS A 34 0.81 -6.17 30.33
C LYS A 34 -0.56 -5.79 29.75
N ALA A 35 -1.41 -5.14 30.55
CA ALA A 35 -2.71 -4.65 30.09
C ALA A 35 -2.60 -3.68 28.91
N ARG A 36 -1.60 -2.77 28.93
CA ARG A 36 -1.32 -1.84 27.84
C ARG A 36 -0.89 -2.57 26.56
N VAL A 37 0.03 -3.53 26.66
CA VAL A 37 0.49 -4.33 25.51
C VAL A 37 -0.66 -5.13 24.90
N ASP A 38 -1.47 -5.79 25.72
CA ASP A 38 -2.63 -6.57 25.24
C ASP A 38 -3.63 -5.67 24.53
N ARG A 39 -3.91 -4.48 25.07
CA ARG A 39 -4.76 -3.46 24.43
C ARG A 39 -4.22 -3.04 23.06
N LEU A 40 -2.93 -2.77 22.95
CA LEU A 40 -2.28 -2.39 21.69
C LEU A 40 -2.35 -3.51 20.64
N ILE A 41 -2.17 -4.76 21.05
CA ILE A 41 -2.30 -5.93 20.17
C ILE A 41 -3.74 -6.04 19.64
N VAL A 42 -4.73 -5.91 20.52
CA VAL A 42 -6.16 -5.96 20.14
C VAL A 42 -6.51 -4.83 19.17
N ALA A 43 -6.06 -3.60 19.45
CA ALA A 43 -6.28 -2.45 18.57
C ALA A 43 -5.68 -2.68 17.17
N ARG A 44 -4.43 -3.17 17.10
CA ARG A 44 -3.79 -3.51 15.82
C ARG A 44 -4.51 -4.61 15.05
N LYS A 45 -5.03 -5.63 15.75
CA LYS A 45 -5.83 -6.69 15.12
C LYS A 45 -7.14 -6.15 14.54
N ALA A 46 -7.85 -5.30 15.27
CA ALA A 46 -9.10 -4.67 14.81
C ALA A 46 -8.89 -3.84 13.54
N ILE A 47 -7.86 -2.98 13.53
CA ILE A 47 -7.49 -2.17 12.35
C ILE A 47 -7.17 -3.07 11.15
N ARG A 48 -6.38 -4.13 11.35
CA ARG A 48 -6.07 -5.09 10.27
C ARG A 48 -7.32 -5.77 9.73
N ALA A 49 -8.24 -6.18 10.60
CA ALA A 49 -9.50 -6.80 10.20
C ALA A 49 -10.39 -5.84 9.41
N GLU A 50 -10.48 -4.57 9.81
CA GLU A 50 -11.24 -3.55 9.08
C GLU A 50 -10.64 -3.29 7.69
N ILE A 51 -9.32 -3.16 7.60
CA ILE A 51 -8.62 -3.00 6.32
C ILE A 51 -8.86 -4.22 5.43
N GLN A 52 -8.73 -5.43 5.97
CA GLN A 52 -8.99 -6.67 5.24
C GLN A 52 -10.45 -6.77 4.77
N TYR A 53 -11.41 -6.34 5.59
CA TYR A 53 -12.83 -6.29 5.23
C TYR A 53 -13.11 -5.29 4.10
N LYS A 54 -12.57 -4.07 4.19
CA LYS A 54 -12.65 -3.07 3.12
C LYS A 54 -11.97 -3.53 1.83
N PHE A 55 -10.93 -4.36 1.96
CA PHE A 55 -10.23 -4.93 0.82
C PHE A 55 -11.00 -6.08 0.14
N ASN A 56 -11.61 -6.95 0.95
CA ASN A 56 -12.34 -8.12 0.49
C ASN A 56 -13.79 -7.83 0.11
N SER A 57 -14.36 -6.71 0.57
CA SER A 57 -15.63 -6.20 0.07
C SER A 57 -15.40 -5.79 -1.38
N PRO A 58 -15.96 -6.52 -2.36
CA PRO A 58 -15.85 -6.08 -3.74
C PRO A 58 -16.70 -4.82 -3.83
N ASP A 59 -16.06 -3.66 -4.03
CA ASP A 59 -16.72 -2.58 -4.75
C ASP A 59 -17.15 -3.18 -6.07
N LYS A 60 -18.41 -3.64 -6.15
CA LYS A 60 -19.03 -4.19 -7.36
C LYS A 60 -19.28 -3.05 -8.34
N LYS A 61 -18.23 -2.33 -8.72
CA LYS A 61 -18.24 -1.59 -9.98
C LYS A 61 -18.29 -2.65 -11.06
N VAL A 62 -19.44 -2.78 -11.70
CA VAL A 62 -19.64 -3.66 -12.86
C VAL A 62 -18.57 -3.27 -13.89
N LYS A 63 -17.53 -4.10 -14.00
CA LYS A 63 -16.45 -3.87 -14.95
C LYS A 63 -16.97 -4.18 -16.34
N THR A 64 -16.58 -3.36 -17.31
CA THR A 64 -16.89 -3.66 -18.72
C THR A 64 -16.03 -4.84 -19.18
N ALA A 65 -16.53 -5.62 -20.14
CA ALA A 65 -15.74 -6.71 -20.74
C ALA A 65 -14.40 -6.23 -21.34
N PHE A 66 -14.29 -4.95 -21.65
CA PHE A 66 -13.05 -4.30 -22.06
C PHE A 66 -12.07 -4.11 -20.90
N GLN A 67 -12.53 -3.60 -19.75
CA GLN A 67 -11.71 -3.44 -18.55
C GLN A 67 -11.13 -4.77 -18.06
N ASP A 68 -11.91 -5.84 -18.09
CA ASP A 68 -11.42 -7.16 -17.68
C ASP A 68 -10.32 -7.70 -18.62
N LYS A 69 -10.43 -7.45 -19.93
CA LYS A 69 -9.37 -7.78 -20.88
C LYS A 69 -8.11 -6.96 -20.63
N LEU A 70 -8.28 -5.66 -20.36
CA LEU A 70 -7.20 -4.73 -20.06
C LEU A 70 -6.45 -5.17 -18.79
N ASP A 71 -7.21 -5.47 -17.72
CA ASP A 71 -6.67 -5.95 -16.45
C ASP A 71 -5.92 -7.26 -16.64
N LYS A 72 -6.50 -8.25 -17.33
CA LYS A 72 -5.83 -9.54 -17.58
C LYS A 72 -4.53 -9.38 -18.35
N ALA A 73 -4.51 -8.56 -19.41
CA ALA A 73 -3.31 -8.32 -20.20
C ALA A 73 -2.19 -7.67 -19.36
N ILE A 74 -2.54 -6.70 -18.51
CA ILE A 74 -1.58 -6.03 -17.63
C ILE A 74 -1.11 -6.98 -16.51
N LEU A 75 -2.03 -7.74 -15.90
CA LEU A 75 -1.70 -8.68 -14.81
C LEU A 75 -0.75 -9.80 -15.29
N ALA A 76 -0.93 -10.28 -16.52
CA ALA A 76 -0.03 -11.26 -17.13
C ALA A 76 1.41 -10.72 -17.33
N ASN A 77 1.57 -9.40 -17.42
CA ASN A 77 2.84 -8.72 -17.71
C ASN A 77 3.33 -7.78 -16.58
N ILE A 78 2.93 -8.04 -15.33
CA ILE A 78 3.33 -7.20 -14.17
C ILE A 78 4.85 -7.15 -13.98
N SER A 79 5.53 -8.27 -14.19
CA SER A 79 6.96 -8.41 -13.89
C SER A 79 7.88 -7.77 -14.95
N ASP A 80 7.34 -7.46 -16.12
CA ASP A 80 8.13 -6.92 -17.23
C ASP A 80 8.32 -5.40 -17.10
N LYS A 81 9.57 -4.96 -17.04
CA LYS A 81 9.96 -3.54 -16.96
C LYS A 81 9.76 -2.82 -18.29
N ASN A 82 9.83 -3.52 -19.41
CA ASN A 82 9.72 -2.95 -20.76
C ASN A 82 8.26 -2.84 -21.24
N PHE A 83 7.31 -3.33 -20.46
CA PHE A 83 5.90 -3.25 -20.78
C PHE A 83 5.42 -1.79 -20.89
N ASN A 84 5.02 -1.42 -22.11
CA ASN A 84 4.61 -0.08 -22.50
C ASN A 84 3.20 -0.09 -23.13
N VAL A 85 2.73 1.08 -23.58
CA VAL A 85 1.38 1.20 -24.14
C VAL A 85 1.31 0.60 -25.55
N GLU A 86 2.42 0.59 -26.27
CA GLU A 86 2.60 -0.03 -27.59
C GLU A 86 2.29 -1.53 -27.51
N ILE A 87 2.99 -2.24 -26.61
CA ILE A 87 2.84 -3.68 -26.35
C ILE A 87 1.42 -4.01 -25.90
N LEU A 88 0.83 -3.18 -25.03
CA LEU A 88 -0.56 -3.36 -24.60
C LEU A 88 -1.56 -3.21 -25.76
N ALA A 89 -1.31 -2.28 -26.68
CA ALA A 89 -2.16 -2.08 -27.85
C ALA A 89 -2.07 -3.26 -28.82
N GLU A 90 -0.86 -3.79 -29.04
CA GLU A 90 -0.63 -5.00 -29.85
C GLU A 90 -1.36 -6.23 -29.28
N MET A 91 -1.28 -6.47 -27.96
CA MET A 91 -1.98 -7.58 -27.29
C MET A 91 -3.51 -7.51 -27.41
N LEU A 92 -4.05 -6.29 -27.57
CA LEU A 92 -5.48 -6.06 -27.70
C LEU A 92 -5.92 -5.93 -29.17
N PHE A 93 -5.00 -6.10 -30.12
CA PHE A 93 -5.23 -5.89 -31.56
C PHE A 93 -5.82 -4.51 -31.87
N LEU A 94 -5.33 -3.48 -31.17
CA LEU A 94 -5.74 -2.09 -31.34
C LEU A 94 -4.55 -1.22 -31.73
N GLU A 95 -4.83 -0.18 -32.50
CA GLU A 95 -3.88 0.90 -32.68
C GLU A 95 -3.75 1.73 -31.39
N ARG A 96 -2.55 2.27 -31.11
CA ARG A 96 -2.27 3.10 -29.93
C ARG A 96 -3.30 4.21 -29.73
N SER A 97 -3.58 4.99 -30.77
CA SER A 97 -4.52 6.12 -30.73
C SER A 97 -5.93 5.68 -30.31
N SER A 98 -6.37 4.52 -30.78
CA SER A 98 -7.68 3.93 -30.45
C SER A 98 -7.73 3.43 -29.00
N LEU A 99 -6.64 2.83 -28.50
CA LEU A 99 -6.52 2.43 -27.11
C LEU A 99 -6.58 3.63 -26.17
N TYR A 100 -5.81 4.69 -26.46
CA TYR A 100 -5.81 5.94 -25.70
C TYR A 100 -7.21 6.56 -25.60
N ARG A 101 -7.89 6.70 -26.74
CA ARG A 101 -9.24 7.29 -26.80
C ARG A 101 -10.24 6.46 -25.99
N LYS A 102 -10.16 5.13 -26.08
CA LYS A 102 -11.09 4.23 -25.39
C LYS A 102 -10.89 4.24 -23.87
N ILE A 103 -9.63 4.17 -23.41
CA ILE A 103 -9.29 4.26 -21.98
C ILE A 103 -9.70 5.63 -21.43
N LYS A 104 -9.40 6.72 -22.14
CA LYS A 104 -9.77 8.06 -21.69
C LYS A 104 -11.29 8.24 -21.61
N LYS A 105 -12.04 7.67 -22.56
CA LYS A 105 -13.52 7.71 -22.56
C LYS A 105 -14.14 6.90 -21.42
N GLU A 106 -13.67 5.68 -21.18
CA GLU A 106 -14.29 4.77 -20.19
C GLU A 106 -13.80 5.01 -18.77
N LEU A 107 -12.54 5.42 -18.57
CA LEU A 107 -11.88 5.47 -17.26
C LEU A 107 -11.40 6.88 -16.88
N ASN A 108 -11.49 7.85 -17.80
CA ASN A 108 -11.05 9.24 -17.61
C ASN A 108 -9.58 9.43 -17.19
N ILE A 109 -8.74 8.43 -17.42
CA ILE A 109 -7.31 8.42 -17.07
C ILE A 109 -6.45 8.10 -18.29
N SER A 110 -5.15 8.39 -18.20
CA SER A 110 -4.22 8.01 -19.27
C SER A 110 -3.91 6.50 -19.20
N PRO A 111 -3.60 5.84 -20.33
CA PRO A 111 -3.18 4.43 -20.35
C PRO A 111 -1.97 4.15 -19.47
N ILE A 112 -0.98 5.05 -19.45
CA ILE A 112 0.19 4.95 -18.57
C ILE A 112 -0.24 5.01 -17.10
N GLY A 113 -1.14 5.94 -16.76
CA GLY A 113 -1.73 6.03 -15.42
C GLY A 113 -2.50 4.77 -15.05
N TYR A 114 -3.20 4.16 -16.00
CA TYR A 114 -3.92 2.91 -15.77
C TYR A 114 -2.99 1.75 -15.44
N ILE A 115 -1.95 1.53 -16.26
CA ILE A 115 -0.94 0.49 -16.02
C ILE A 115 -0.30 0.68 -14.64
N ARG A 116 0.04 1.91 -14.27
CA ARG A 116 0.58 2.25 -12.96
C ARG A 116 -0.40 1.88 -11.84
N ASN A 117 -1.67 2.23 -11.98
CA ASN A 117 -2.69 1.95 -10.96
C ASN A 117 -2.92 0.45 -10.76
N ILE A 118 -2.91 -0.34 -11.84
CA ILE A 118 -3.03 -1.80 -11.75
C ILE A 118 -1.81 -2.40 -11.08
N ARG A 119 -0.59 -1.98 -11.45
CA ARG A 119 0.65 -2.41 -10.78
C ARG A 119 0.64 -2.07 -9.29
N MET A 120 0.19 -0.88 -8.93
CA MET A 120 0.08 -0.44 -7.54
C MET A 120 -0.96 -1.25 -6.77
N SER A 121 -2.11 -1.50 -7.39
CA SER A 121 -3.18 -2.33 -6.80
C SER A 121 -2.69 -3.76 -6.55
N PHE A 122 -1.88 -4.31 -7.46
CA PHE A 122 -1.25 -5.61 -7.27
C PHE A 122 -0.20 -5.59 -6.14
N ALA A 123 0.66 -4.58 -6.10
CA ALA A 123 1.62 -4.41 -5.00
C ALA A 123 0.91 -4.34 -3.64
N LYS A 124 -0.16 -3.54 -3.54
CA LYS A 124 -1.01 -3.46 -2.34
C LYS A 124 -1.56 -4.83 -1.93
N LYS A 125 -2.08 -5.63 -2.89
CA LYS A 125 -2.51 -7.02 -2.62
C LYS A 125 -1.38 -7.84 -2.04
N LEU A 126 -0.24 -7.84 -2.70
CA LEU A 126 0.93 -8.64 -2.31
C LEU A 126 1.41 -8.28 -0.89
N MET A 127 1.44 -6.99 -0.55
CA MET A 127 1.84 -6.51 0.79
C MET A 127 0.90 -7.00 1.90
N VAL A 128 -0.40 -7.09 1.63
CA VAL A 128 -1.38 -7.59 2.60
C VAL A 128 -1.21 -9.10 2.82
N PHE A 129 -0.97 -9.87 1.75
CA PHE A 129 -0.81 -11.33 1.85
C PHE A 129 0.56 -11.76 2.41
N HIS A 130 1.63 -11.00 2.15
CA HIS A 130 2.98 -11.32 2.61
C HIS A 130 3.69 -10.10 3.22
N PRO A 131 3.43 -9.79 4.50
CA PRO A 131 4.06 -8.66 5.21
C PRO A 131 5.59 -8.77 5.31
N GLN A 132 6.12 -10.00 5.23
CA GLN A 132 7.55 -10.30 5.44
C GLN A 132 8.44 -9.99 4.21
N ILE A 133 7.86 -9.64 3.05
CA ILE A 133 8.59 -9.44 1.78
C ILE A 133 9.09 -7.98 1.60
N PHE A 134 8.85 -7.12 2.60
CA PHE A 134 9.16 -5.69 2.55
C PHE A 134 10.63 -5.36 2.23
N CYS A 135 11.58 -6.26 2.55
CA CYS A 135 13.01 -6.02 2.35
C CYS A 135 13.51 -6.30 0.91
N SER A 136 12.86 -7.18 0.13
CA SER A 136 13.41 -7.63 -1.17
C SER A 136 12.83 -6.92 -2.41
N TYR A 137 11.62 -6.35 -2.30
CA TYR A 137 10.94 -5.74 -3.46
C TYR A 137 11.32 -4.28 -3.74
N SER A 138 11.99 -3.61 -2.79
CA SER A 138 12.50 -2.24 -2.94
C SER A 138 13.42 -2.07 -4.17
N ARG A 139 14.12 -3.13 -4.60
CA ARG A 139 15.03 -3.09 -5.76
C ARG A 139 14.37 -3.38 -7.12
N ARG A 140 13.10 -3.84 -7.18
CA ARG A 140 12.47 -4.28 -8.45
C ARG A 140 11.31 -3.41 -8.91
N CYS A 141 10.65 -2.69 -8.02
CA CYS A 141 9.64 -1.72 -8.42
C CYS A 141 10.34 -0.40 -8.75
N THR A 142 10.23 0.05 -10.00
CA THR A 142 10.72 1.35 -10.53
C THR A 142 10.03 2.57 -9.89
N LEU A 143 9.51 2.43 -8.68
CA LEU A 143 8.85 3.46 -7.89
C LEU A 143 9.75 3.96 -6.74
N SER A 144 11.07 3.91 -6.92
CA SER A 144 12.04 4.38 -5.94
C SER A 144 12.03 5.90 -5.73
N ILE A 145 11.31 6.68 -6.56
CA ILE A 145 11.28 8.15 -6.47
C ILE A 145 10.02 8.69 -5.77
N LEU A 146 8.91 7.95 -5.70
CA LEU A 146 7.65 8.49 -5.12
C LEU A 146 7.43 8.16 -3.64
N LEU A 147 8.29 7.35 -3.02
CA LEU A 147 8.21 7.03 -1.59
C LEU A 147 9.11 7.93 -0.71
N VAL A 148 9.99 8.73 -1.31
CA VAL A 148 10.89 9.64 -0.56
C VAL A 148 10.22 10.99 -0.28
N GLU A 149 9.29 11.44 -1.11
CA GLU A 149 8.57 12.71 -0.86
C GLU A 149 7.38 12.56 0.12
N TYR A 150 6.95 11.33 0.43
CA TYR A 150 5.85 11.10 1.39
C TYR A 150 6.32 10.97 2.84
N SER A 151 7.63 10.98 3.10
CA SER A 151 8.21 10.89 4.45
C SER A 151 8.60 12.24 5.06
N GLU A 152 8.36 13.38 4.38
CA GLU A 152 8.64 14.73 4.92
C GLU A 152 7.38 15.52 5.33
N GLN A 153 6.21 14.88 5.44
CA GLN A 153 4.99 15.54 5.94
C GLN A 153 4.29 14.82 7.10
N ILE A 154 5.00 13.95 7.83
CA ILE A 154 4.53 13.41 9.11
C ILE A 154 5.64 13.53 10.14
#